data_AF-A0A1S2W6W3-F1
#
_entry.id   AF-A0A1S2W6W3-F1
#
_cell.length_a   1.000
_cell.length_b   1.000
_cell.length_c   1.000
_cell.angle_alpha   90.00
_cell.angle_beta   90.00
_cell.angle_gamma   90.00
#
_symmetry.space_group_name_H-M   'P 1'
#
loop_
_entity.id
_entity.type
_entity.pdbx_description
1 polymer ?
#
loop_
_entity_poly.entity_id
_entity_poly.type
_entity_poly.pdbx_seq_one_letter_code
_entity_poly.pdbx_strand_id
1 'polypeptide(L)' 'MCCFIQKTGKDDLYIHTSMFHWGAIVAAPGYSDPVLFAAGGNPYGTTVTVDQDGNMVESVEPAVRHQAKRTVDIASRIKG' A
#
# COMPACT_ATOMS: atom_id res chain seq x y z
N MET A 1 10.19 -0.73 8.52
CA MET A 1 9.25 0.00 7.62
C MET A 1 8.79 -0.99 6.55
N CYS A 2 7.50 -1.18 6.35
CA CYS A 2 7.00 -2.17 5.36
C CYS A 2 6.05 -1.53 4.36
N CYS A 3 6.15 -1.97 3.11
CA CYS A 3 5.25 -1.65 1.99
C CYS A 3 4.53 -2.96 1.61
N PHE A 4 3.20 -2.99 1.67
CA PHE A 4 2.41 -4.16 1.32
C PHE A 4 1.44 -3.85 0.18
N ILE A 5 1.39 -4.74 -0.81
CA ILE A 5 0.38 -4.75 -1.87
C ILE A 5 -0.60 -5.86 -1.49
N GLN A 6 -1.89 -5.54 -1.42
CA GLN A 6 -2.89 -6.46 -0.85
C GLN A 6 -3.95 -6.83 -1.90
N LYS A 7 -4.59 -7.99 -1.73
CA LYS A 7 -5.81 -8.31 -2.48
C LYS A 7 -6.96 -7.56 -1.82
N THR A 8 -7.96 -7.13 -2.59
CA THR A 8 -9.12 -6.42 -2.04
C THR A 8 -9.84 -7.24 -0.95
N GLY A 9 -9.89 -6.74 0.29
CA GLY A 9 -10.48 -7.45 1.43
C GLY A 9 -10.28 -6.76 2.80
N LYS A 10 -10.83 -7.37 3.87
CA LYS A 10 -10.72 -6.91 5.29
C LYS A 10 -9.30 -7.05 5.89
N ASP A 11 -8.32 -7.46 5.09
CA ASP A 11 -6.96 -7.82 5.49
C ASP A 11 -6.06 -6.61 5.78
N ASP A 12 -6.38 -5.42 5.27
CA ASP A 12 -5.64 -4.18 5.54
C ASP A 12 -5.55 -3.87 7.05
N LEU A 13 -6.65 -3.91 7.79
CA LEU A 13 -6.63 -3.60 9.22
C LEU A 13 -5.85 -4.64 10.03
N TYR A 14 -5.83 -5.89 9.60
CA TYR A 14 -5.18 -6.96 10.36
C TYR A 14 -3.66 -6.82 10.32
N ILE A 15 -3.10 -6.50 9.15
CA ILE A 15 -1.66 -6.31 9.01
C ILE A 15 -1.17 -5.04 9.73
N HIS A 16 -1.94 -3.94 9.68
CA HIS A 16 -1.62 -2.74 10.46
C HIS A 16 -1.60 -3.02 11.96
N THR A 17 -2.57 -3.79 12.45
CA THR A 17 -2.61 -4.22 13.86
C THR A 17 -1.37 -5.04 14.23
N SER A 18 -0.97 -6.01 13.41
CA SER A 18 0.27 -6.76 13.64
C SER A 18 1.51 -5.88 13.61
N MET A 19 1.57 -4.91 12.69
CA MET A 19 2.69 -3.96 12.59
C MET A 19 2.81 -3.09 13.85
N PHE A 20 1.70 -2.66 14.44
CA PHE A 20 1.72 -1.97 15.73
C PHE A 20 2.27 -2.85 16.86
N HIS A 21 1.94 -4.15 16.89
CA HIS A 21 2.50 -5.08 17.87
C HIS A 21 4.01 -5.29 17.69
N TRP A 22 4.53 -5.18 16.47
CA TRP A 22 5.96 -5.28 16.19
C TRP A 22 6.73 -3.98 16.45
N GLY A 23 6.07 -2.92 16.91
CA GLY A 23 6.68 -1.59 17.04
C GLY A 23 7.12 -0.99 15.70
N ALA A 24 6.51 -1.44 14.60
CA ALA A 24 6.85 -0.97 13.27
C ALA A 24 6.27 0.43 13.03
N ILE A 25 7.02 1.23 12.27
CA ILE A 25 6.50 2.49 11.71
C ILE A 25 5.68 2.15 10.46
N VAL A 26 4.42 2.57 10.44
CA VAL A 26 3.48 2.34 9.34
C VAL A 26 3.48 3.56 8.41
N ALA A 27 3.92 3.36 7.16
CA ALA A 27 4.02 4.39 6.15
C ALA A 27 2.93 4.27 5.07
N ALA A 28 1.66 4.28 5.48
CA ALA A 28 0.51 4.18 4.57
C ALA A 28 0.52 5.27 3.47
N PRO A 29 0.09 4.96 2.23
CA PRO A 29 0.11 5.91 1.12
C PRO A 29 -0.88 7.08 1.31
N GLY A 30 -2.00 6.89 2.02
CA GLY A 30 -3.05 7.90 2.14
C GLY A 30 -3.61 8.30 0.77
N TYR A 31 -4.01 9.56 0.60
CA TYR A 31 -4.35 10.15 -0.71
C TYR A 31 -3.26 11.12 -1.18
N SER A 32 -2.00 10.69 -1.08
CA SER A 32 -0.84 11.57 -1.32
C SER A 32 -0.49 11.79 -2.79
N ASP A 33 -1.11 11.04 -3.70
CA ASP A 33 -0.92 11.20 -5.16
C ASP A 33 -2.20 10.81 -5.91
N PRO A 34 -2.58 11.54 -6.98
CA PRO A 34 -3.73 11.19 -7.82
C PRO A 34 -3.73 9.77 -8.38
N VAL A 35 -2.55 9.17 -8.61
CA VAL A 35 -2.44 7.80 -9.16
C VAL A 35 -3.09 6.75 -8.26
N LEU A 36 -3.25 7.04 -6.97
CA LEU A 36 -3.88 6.14 -6.01
C LEU A 36 -5.38 5.96 -6.28
N PHE A 37 -6.05 6.98 -6.83
CA PHE A 37 -7.47 6.87 -7.20
C PHE A 37 -7.68 5.98 -8.42
N ALA A 38 -6.72 5.96 -9.36
CA ALA A 38 -6.77 5.09 -10.54
C ALA A 38 -6.63 3.60 -10.16
N ALA A 39 -6.04 3.30 -9.01
CA ALA A 39 -5.90 1.95 -8.46
C ALA A 39 -6.99 1.61 -7.41
N GLY A 40 -8.13 2.31 -7.42
CA GLY A 40 -9.28 2.04 -6.53
C GLY A 40 -9.36 2.92 -5.28
N GLY A 41 -8.37 3.78 -5.02
CA GLY A 41 -8.48 4.83 -4.00
C GLY A 41 -8.46 4.34 -2.55
N ASN A 42 -7.61 3.36 -2.23
CA ASN A 42 -7.47 2.86 -0.86
C ASN A 42 -6.36 3.61 -0.10
N PRO A 43 -6.67 4.36 0.98
CA PRO A 43 -5.68 5.12 1.72
C PRO A 43 -4.75 4.24 2.59
N TYR A 44 -5.12 2.99 2.86
CA TYR A 44 -4.37 2.08 3.73
C TYR A 44 -3.25 1.34 3.01
N GLY A 45 -3.34 1.20 1.68
CA GLY A 45 -2.41 0.46 0.84
C GLY A 45 -2.99 0.24 -0.55
N THR A 46 -2.13 -0.02 -1.53
CA THR A 46 -2.56 -0.34 -2.90
C THR A 46 -3.16 -1.74 -2.91
N THR A 47 -4.44 -1.83 -3.25
CA THR A 47 -5.14 -3.10 -3.42
C THR A 47 -5.37 -3.39 -4.88
N VAL A 48 -5.28 -4.67 -5.26
CA VAL A 48 -5.60 -5.13 -6.62
C VAL A 48 -6.79 -6.08 -6.58
N THR A 49 -7.74 -5.83 -7.48
CA THR A 49 -8.80 -6.77 -7.80
C THR A 49 -8.31 -7.68 -8.91
N VAL A 50 -8.36 -8.99 -8.66
CA VAL A 50 -8.06 -10.00 -9.67
C VAL A 50 -9.37 -10.60 -10.17
N ASP A 51 -9.47 -10.84 -11.47
CA ASP A 51 -10.59 -11.59 -12.04
C ASP A 51 -10.46 -13.10 -11.73
N GLN A 52 -11.43 -13.89 -12.21
CA GLN A 52 -11.43 -15.35 -12.01
C GLN A 52 -10.27 -16.06 -12.73
N ASP A 53 -9.69 -15.41 -13.75
CA ASP A 53 -8.59 -15.91 -14.56
C ASP A 53 -7.21 -15.42 -14.06
N GLY A 54 -7.19 -14.60 -13.00
CA GLY A 54 -5.99 -14.09 -12.35
C GLY A 54 -5.41 -12.81 -12.97
N ASN A 55 -6.12 -12.15 -13.88
CA ASN A 55 -5.69 -10.88 -14.44
C ASN A 55 -6.01 -9.73 -13.48
N MET A 56 -5.12 -8.73 -13.47
CA MET A 56 -5.32 -7.50 -12.71
C MET A 56 -6.29 -6.59 -13.45
N VAL A 57 -7.35 -6.16 -12.76
CA VAL A 57 -8.43 -5.38 -13.38
C VAL A 57 -8.10 -3.88 -13.41
N GLU A 58 -7.28 -3.39 -12.48
CA GLU A 58 -6.91 -1.96 -12.38
C GLU A 58 -5.47 -1.67 -12.85
N SER A 59 -5.20 -0.40 -13.20
CA SER A 59 -3.84 0.10 -13.44
C SER A 59 -3.12 0.33 -12.10
N VAL A 60 -2.56 -0.75 -11.55
CA VAL A 60 -1.97 -0.76 -10.20
C VAL A 60 -0.48 -0.37 -10.17
N GLU A 61 0.26 -0.50 -11.27
CA GLU A 61 1.70 -0.26 -11.28
C GLU A 61 2.09 1.16 -10.79
N PRO A 62 1.43 2.24 -11.24
CA PRO A 62 1.78 3.59 -10.78
C PRO A 62 1.54 3.78 -9.27
N ALA A 63 0.46 3.20 -8.74
CA ALA A 63 0.12 3.27 -7.32
C ALA A 63 1.11 2.48 -6.45
N VAL A 64 1.49 1.27 -6.90
CA VAL A 64 2.52 0.46 -6.24
C VAL A 64 3.86 1.19 -6.22
N ARG A 65 4.26 1.81 -7.34
CA ARG A 65 5.50 2.57 -7.45
C ARG A 65 5.51 3.77 -6.50
N HIS A 66 4.39 4.50 -6.42
CA HIS A 66 4.24 5.61 -5.49
C HIS A 66 4.36 5.15 -4.03
N GLN A 67 3.65 4.08 -3.67
CA GLN A 67 3.69 3.53 -2.32
C GLN A 67 5.10 3.09 -1.92
N ALA A 68 5.79 2.33 -2.78
CA ALA A 68 7.15 1.88 -2.53
C ALA A 68 8.12 3.06 -2.37
N LYS A 69 8.02 4.07 -3.26
CA LYS A 69 8.83 5.29 -3.18
C LYS A 69 8.63 6.01 -1.85
N ARG A 70 7.37 6.17 -1.41
CA ARG A 70 7.05 6.80 -0.13
C ARG A 70 7.62 6.02 1.06
N THR A 71 7.51 4.69 1.05
CA THR A 71 8.07 3.85 2.11
C THR A 71 9.59 4.02 2.21
N VAL A 72 10.30 4.01 1.07
CA VAL A 72 11.76 4.20 1.04
C VAL A 72 12.14 5.60 1.51
N ASP A 73 11.46 6.65 1.04
CA ASP A 73 11.73 8.02 1.46
C ASP A 73 11.60 8.21 2.98
N ILE A 74 10.53 7.69 3.60
CA ILE A 74 10.36 7.80 5.05
C ILE A 74 11.42 6.95 5.78
N ALA A 75 11.72 5.74 5.28
CA ALA A 75 12.77 4.92 5.86
C ALA A 75 14.14 5.63 5.82
N SER A 76 14.47 6.30 4.71
CA SER A 76 15.68 7.10 4.56
C SER A 76 15.73 8.27 5.56
N ARG A 77 14.61 8.97 5.77
CA ARG A 77 14.54 10.07 6.75
C ARG A 77 14.73 9.61 8.20
N ILE A 78 14.36 8.37 8.51
CA ILE A 78 14.51 7.79 9.86
C ILE A 78 15.92 7.21 10.08
N LYS A 79 16.53 6.63 9.04
CA LYS A 79 17.85 6.01 9.14
C LYS A 79 18.95 7.01 9.51
N GLY A 80 18.82 8.27 9.07
CA GLY A 80 19.88 9.29 9.17
C GLY A 80 20.88 9.17 8.05
#